data_AF-A0A1Y2G7R1-F1
#
_entry.id   AF-A0A1Y2G7R1-F1
#
_cell.length_a   1.000
_cell.length_b   1.000
_cell.length_c   1.000
_cell.angle_alpha   90.00
_cell.angle_beta   90.00
_cell.angle_gamma   90.00
#
_symmetry.space_group_name_H-M   'P 1'
#
loop_
_entity.id
_entity.type
_entity.pdbx_description
1 polymer ?
#
loop_
_entity_poly.entity_id
_entity_poly.type
_entity_poly.pdbx_seq_one_letter_code
_entity_poly.pdbx_strand_id
1 'polypeptide(L)'
;MLRKLKPTENVLDPAPKRSAYKKVNNKNHVGSGLSEEDEDDESEDDDSWNSSSVDESSAPVATTSDVRVRASGGSASAALGSSSPSTISAKINGDGSSGTGGSGKKRSVKIQTLSGVSCPTVTPLQMQEIERLSALEMGLSEEQMIENGGRGAAMMCLQALGGSRRIQPNNHNSAPIVVILAGNNRTGAYALCAARHLSNHGCVVLAFIAGSNHEGQLYPMASSQLRGFLAAGGELIHTIAELPQASSPVDLIMDGMLGYQYMVRDIVDSDERETICDLMDWANDNKAPILSLDMPSGVNGTTGQGDKTKFCIRPKWTLCLGAPKAGCRSRSTTGELFLTDLGIPRACWKKAGVKGWGLPWGADFLVGLEYL
;
A
#
# COMPACT_ATOMS: atom_id res chain seq x y z
N MET A 1 -31.15 48.97 -20.61
CA MET A 1 -31.96 47.85 -21.16
C MET A 1 -31.21 46.54 -20.96
N LEU A 2 -31.45 45.84 -19.86
CA LEU A 2 -30.87 44.54 -19.56
C LEU A 2 -31.83 43.45 -20.05
N ARG A 3 -31.42 42.65 -21.03
CA ARG A 3 -32.18 41.48 -21.53
C ARG A 3 -31.92 40.29 -20.59
N LYS A 4 -33.00 39.72 -20.04
CA LYS A 4 -33.01 38.49 -19.25
C LYS A 4 -32.65 37.30 -20.13
N LEU A 5 -31.60 36.55 -19.76
CA LEU A 5 -31.31 35.22 -20.30
C LEU A 5 -32.15 34.18 -19.51
N LYS A 6 -32.82 33.27 -20.22
CA LYS A 6 -33.53 32.12 -19.63
C LYS A 6 -32.54 30.95 -19.46
N PRO A 7 -32.63 30.14 -18.39
CA PRO A 7 -31.82 28.93 -18.25
C PRO A 7 -32.30 27.87 -19.24
N THR A 8 -31.36 27.27 -19.97
CA THR A 8 -31.58 26.03 -20.75
C THR A 8 -31.38 24.83 -19.83
N GLU A 9 -32.32 23.89 -19.88
CA GLU A 9 -32.30 22.62 -19.16
C GLU A 9 -31.04 21.81 -19.53
N ASN A 10 -30.22 21.48 -18.52
CA ASN A 10 -29.17 20.49 -18.65
C ASN A 10 -29.78 19.10 -18.50
N VAL A 11 -30.00 18.42 -19.62
CA VAL A 11 -30.22 16.97 -19.63
C VAL A 11 -28.85 16.33 -19.44
N LEU A 12 -28.59 15.79 -18.24
CA LEU A 12 -27.41 14.97 -17.98
C LEU A 12 -27.56 13.65 -18.73
N ASP A 13 -26.63 13.37 -19.66
CA ASP A 13 -26.48 12.04 -20.24
C ASP A 13 -26.17 11.01 -19.13
N PRO A 14 -26.74 9.80 -19.18
CA PRO A 14 -26.45 8.76 -18.20
C PRO A 14 -24.98 8.33 -18.29
N ALA A 15 -24.37 8.10 -17.13
CA ALA A 15 -22.99 7.62 -17.00
C ALA A 15 -22.73 6.35 -17.82
N PRO A 16 -21.54 6.17 -18.41
CA PRO A 16 -21.22 4.97 -19.19
C PRO A 16 -21.28 3.71 -18.32
N LYS A 17 -21.91 2.65 -18.86
CA LYS A 17 -22.04 1.34 -18.20
C LYS A 17 -20.66 0.76 -17.92
N ARG A 18 -20.34 0.54 -16.63
CA ARG A 18 -19.11 -0.12 -16.18
C ARG A 18 -19.07 -1.56 -16.67
N SER A 19 -17.92 -1.99 -17.19
CA SER A 19 -17.65 -3.38 -17.56
C SER A 19 -17.55 -4.24 -16.30
N ALA A 20 -18.58 -5.03 -16.00
CA ALA A 20 -18.51 -6.04 -14.95
C ALA A 20 -17.49 -7.12 -15.34
N TYR A 21 -16.59 -7.47 -14.42
CA TYR A 21 -15.77 -8.67 -14.56
C TYR A 21 -16.71 -9.88 -14.56
N LYS A 22 -16.76 -10.61 -15.68
CA LYS A 22 -17.61 -11.82 -15.80
C LYS A 22 -16.89 -12.99 -15.12
N LYS A 23 -17.39 -13.40 -13.96
CA LYS A 23 -17.02 -14.66 -13.29
C LYS A 23 -17.28 -15.82 -14.26
N VAL A 24 -16.24 -16.57 -14.63
CA VAL A 24 -16.39 -17.80 -15.44
C VAL A 24 -16.88 -18.90 -14.51
N ASN A 25 -18.20 -19.15 -14.50
CA ASN A 25 -18.78 -20.26 -13.78
C ASN A 25 -18.52 -21.57 -14.55
N ASN A 26 -17.62 -22.41 -14.05
CA ASN A 26 -17.54 -23.80 -14.49
C ASN A 26 -18.60 -24.60 -13.70
N LYS A 27 -19.80 -24.74 -14.27
CA LYS A 27 -20.83 -25.67 -13.76
C LYS A 27 -20.50 -27.07 -14.26
N ASN A 28 -19.95 -27.91 -13.39
CA ASN A 28 -20.04 -29.36 -13.56
C ASN A 28 -21.46 -29.80 -13.19
N HIS A 29 -22.13 -30.43 -14.13
CA HIS A 29 -23.43 -31.08 -13.97
C HIS A 29 -23.33 -32.22 -12.95
N VAL A 30 -24.11 -32.14 -11.87
CA VAL A 30 -24.77 -33.31 -11.27
C VAL A 30 -26.17 -32.87 -10.89
N GLY A 31 -27.18 -33.53 -11.45
CA GLY A 31 -28.59 -33.20 -11.27
C GLY A 31 -29.26 -34.00 -10.15
N SER A 32 -30.28 -33.39 -9.57
CA SER A 32 -31.48 -33.92 -8.88
C SER A 32 -31.89 -32.84 -7.85
N GLY A 33 -33.11 -32.32 -7.73
CA GLY A 33 -34.41 -32.59 -8.32
C GLY A 33 -35.44 -32.04 -7.32
N LEU A 34 -36.45 -31.28 -7.80
CA LEU A 34 -37.75 -30.94 -7.15
C LEU A 34 -37.64 -30.14 -5.82
N SER A 35 -38.47 -29.15 -5.48
CA SER A 35 -39.85 -28.82 -5.82
C SER A 35 -40.11 -27.31 -5.67
N GLU A 36 -41.16 -26.86 -6.37
CA GLU A 36 -41.81 -25.55 -6.32
C GLU A 36 -42.46 -25.28 -4.94
N GLU A 37 -42.57 -24.00 -4.56
CA GLU A 37 -43.76 -23.39 -3.95
C GLU A 37 -43.62 -21.86 -3.97
N ASP A 38 -44.62 -21.22 -4.58
CA ASP A 38 -44.85 -19.79 -4.71
C ASP A 38 -45.44 -19.21 -3.40
N GLU A 39 -45.23 -17.92 -3.11
CA GLU A 39 -46.26 -17.03 -2.54
C GLU A 39 -45.84 -15.56 -2.65
N ASP A 40 -46.74 -14.78 -3.24
CA ASP A 40 -46.73 -13.32 -3.43
C ASP A 40 -47.03 -12.57 -2.10
N ASP A 41 -46.58 -11.31 -1.95
CA ASP A 41 -47.49 -10.14 -1.87
C ASP A 41 -46.78 -8.80 -1.62
N GLU A 42 -47.45 -7.75 -2.10
CA GLU A 42 -47.04 -6.35 -2.29
C GLU A 42 -47.23 -5.43 -1.07
N SER A 43 -46.90 -4.13 -1.30
CA SER A 43 -47.33 -2.89 -0.63
C SER A 43 -46.38 -2.32 0.45
N GLU A 44 -46.22 -1.01 0.65
CA GLU A 44 -46.56 0.23 -0.07
C GLU A 44 -45.74 1.37 0.59
N ASP A 45 -45.67 2.50 -0.10
CA ASP A 45 -44.91 3.72 0.19
C ASP A 45 -45.28 4.48 1.49
N ASP A 46 -44.32 5.35 1.87
CA ASP A 46 -44.47 6.77 2.24
C ASP A 46 -44.01 7.12 3.67
N ASP A 47 -43.04 8.02 3.73
CA ASP A 47 -42.92 9.00 4.82
C ASP A 47 -41.95 10.12 4.42
N SER A 48 -42.55 11.14 3.82
CA SER A 48 -42.02 12.50 3.64
C SER A 48 -41.61 13.14 4.96
N TRP A 49 -40.33 13.51 5.13
CA TRP A 49 -39.91 14.53 6.11
C TRP A 49 -39.22 15.72 5.46
N ASN A 50 -39.69 16.89 5.90
CA ASN A 50 -39.55 18.21 5.33
C ASN A 50 -38.33 18.97 5.90
N SER A 51 -37.70 19.77 5.03
CA SER A 51 -37.06 21.08 5.29
C SER A 51 -36.09 21.26 6.47
N SER A 52 -34.83 21.57 6.15
CA SER A 52 -34.30 22.91 6.48
C SER A 52 -33.05 23.26 5.68
N SER A 53 -33.15 24.42 5.04
CA SER A 53 -32.12 25.22 4.39
C SER A 53 -31.08 25.74 5.39
N VAL A 54 -29.80 25.64 5.03
CA VAL A 54 -28.75 26.53 5.55
C VAL A 54 -27.77 26.86 4.44
N ASP A 55 -27.49 28.16 4.33
CA ASP A 55 -26.76 28.87 3.30
C ASP A 55 -25.31 28.39 3.12
N GLU A 56 -24.89 28.25 1.86
CA GLU A 56 -23.49 28.08 1.49
C GLU A 56 -23.00 29.34 0.76
N SER A 57 -22.02 30.02 1.36
CA SER A 57 -21.37 31.19 0.79
C SER A 57 -20.21 30.77 -0.12
N SER A 58 -20.27 31.27 -1.34
CA SER A 58 -19.36 31.06 -2.45
C SER A 58 -18.05 31.85 -2.37
N ALA A 59 -16.92 31.24 -2.78
CA ALA A 59 -15.89 31.74 -3.73
C ALA A 59 -14.49 31.12 -3.48
N PRO A 60 -13.52 31.20 -4.42
CA PRO A 60 -13.58 30.80 -5.82
C PRO A 60 -12.44 29.81 -6.20
N VAL A 61 -12.60 29.25 -7.39
CA VAL A 61 -11.67 28.40 -8.15
C VAL A 61 -10.34 29.11 -8.43
N ALA A 62 -9.22 28.40 -8.23
CA ALA A 62 -7.92 28.75 -8.80
C ALA A 62 -7.48 27.64 -9.77
N THR A 63 -7.23 28.04 -11.01
CA THR A 63 -6.83 27.23 -12.14
C THR A 63 -5.30 27.13 -12.27
N THR A 64 -4.88 25.95 -12.73
CA THR A 64 -3.65 25.64 -13.50
C THR A 64 -2.29 25.65 -12.81
N SER A 65 -1.55 24.54 -12.95
CA SER A 65 -0.29 24.54 -13.73
C SER A 65 0.16 23.11 -14.05
N ASP A 66 0.20 22.82 -15.35
CA ASP A 66 0.88 21.67 -15.94
C ASP A 66 2.39 21.76 -15.70
N VAL A 67 2.99 20.73 -15.11
CA VAL A 67 4.44 20.60 -15.01
C VAL A 67 4.94 19.57 -16.03
N ARG A 68 5.51 20.09 -17.12
CA ARG A 68 6.33 19.34 -18.07
C ARG A 68 7.69 19.02 -17.43
N VAL A 69 8.01 17.74 -17.29
CA VAL A 69 9.38 17.29 -16.98
C VAL A 69 10.21 17.34 -18.26
N ARG A 70 11.19 18.26 -18.30
CA ARG A 70 12.24 18.29 -19.33
C ARG A 70 13.38 17.36 -18.90
N ALA A 71 13.68 16.37 -19.75
CA ALA A 71 14.91 15.60 -19.68
C ALA A 71 16.09 16.43 -20.21
N SER A 72 17.16 16.52 -19.44
CA SER A 72 18.47 16.98 -19.93
C SER A 72 19.48 15.87 -19.76
N GLY A 73 19.88 15.26 -20.88
CA GLY A 73 21.10 14.48 -20.97
C GLY A 73 22.32 15.39 -20.94
N GLY A 74 23.39 14.93 -20.29
CA GLY A 74 24.68 15.60 -20.23
C GLY A 74 25.79 14.57 -20.19
N SER A 75 26.55 14.51 -21.27
CA SER A 75 27.62 13.56 -21.56
C SER A 75 28.87 13.75 -20.70
N ALA A 76 29.57 12.64 -20.51
CA ALA A 76 30.88 12.54 -19.87
C ALA A 76 32.00 13.23 -20.67
N SER A 77 33.04 13.68 -19.97
CA SER A 77 34.40 13.80 -20.49
C SER A 77 35.42 13.69 -19.36
N ALA A 78 36.46 12.90 -19.63
CA ALA A 78 37.55 12.53 -18.74
C ALA A 78 38.68 13.57 -18.71
N ALA A 79 39.46 13.59 -17.62
CA ALA A 79 40.86 14.05 -17.64
C ALA A 79 41.68 13.37 -16.53
N LEU A 80 42.93 13.07 -16.89
CA LEU A 80 43.96 12.25 -16.22
C LEU A 80 44.96 13.09 -15.39
N GLY A 81 45.71 12.40 -14.50
CA GLY A 81 47.02 12.79 -13.94
C GLY A 81 46.96 13.39 -12.53
N SER A 82 47.83 13.08 -11.55
CA SER A 82 49.15 12.44 -11.54
C SER A 82 49.60 12.02 -10.11
N SER A 83 50.41 10.96 -10.05
CA SER A 83 51.32 10.39 -9.01
C SER A 83 51.96 11.35 -7.96
N SER A 84 51.97 11.07 -6.64
CA SER A 84 52.90 10.25 -5.78
C SER A 84 53.76 11.15 -4.83
N PRO A 85 54.51 10.69 -3.77
CA PRO A 85 54.61 9.38 -3.09
C PRO A 85 54.66 9.38 -1.51
N SER A 86 54.52 8.17 -0.95
CA SER A 86 55.22 7.54 0.21
C SER A 86 55.17 8.11 1.64
N THR A 87 54.83 7.25 2.62
CA THR A 87 55.79 6.85 3.68
C THR A 87 55.46 5.46 4.24
N ILE A 88 56.48 4.60 4.29
CA ILE A 88 56.53 3.27 4.90
C ILE A 88 56.98 3.45 6.35
N SER A 89 56.35 2.75 7.29
CA SER A 89 57.01 2.38 8.55
C SER A 89 56.51 1.02 9.02
N ALA A 90 57.43 0.06 9.05
CA ALA A 90 57.25 -1.27 9.61
C ALA A 90 57.88 -1.32 11.01
N LYS A 91 57.19 -1.94 11.98
CA LYS A 91 57.82 -2.57 13.15
C LYS A 91 57.06 -3.84 13.53
N ILE A 92 57.82 -4.73 14.14
CA ILE A 92 57.74 -6.19 14.19
C ILE A 92 57.32 -6.68 15.60
N ASN A 93 56.66 -7.85 15.61
CA ASN A 93 56.48 -8.88 16.66
C ASN A 93 55.58 -8.66 17.89
N GLY A 94 54.77 -9.70 18.16
CA GLY A 94 54.14 -10.00 19.44
C GLY A 94 53.12 -11.13 19.33
N ASP A 95 53.58 -12.36 19.54
CA ASP A 95 52.78 -13.59 19.65
C ASP A 95 51.80 -13.50 20.85
N GLY A 96 50.57 -13.99 20.70
CA GLY A 96 49.56 -13.87 21.76
C GLY A 96 48.17 -14.34 21.40
N SER A 97 47.92 -15.63 21.63
CA SER A 97 46.60 -16.27 21.67
C SER A 97 45.56 -15.47 22.48
N SER A 98 44.43 -15.14 21.86
CA SER A 98 43.11 -15.26 22.49
C SER A 98 42.00 -15.15 21.43
N GLY A 99 41.31 -16.27 21.21
CA GLY A 99 40.09 -16.31 20.40
C GLY A 99 39.02 -15.44 21.07
N THR A 100 38.73 -14.29 20.46
CA THR A 100 37.54 -13.51 20.76
C THR A 100 36.63 -13.57 19.56
N GLY A 101 35.50 -14.25 19.73
CA GLY A 101 34.42 -14.28 18.74
C GLY A 101 33.93 -12.86 18.51
N GLY A 102 34.38 -12.27 17.40
CA GLY A 102 33.92 -10.97 16.94
C GLY A 102 32.44 -11.04 16.64
N SER A 103 31.62 -10.49 17.55
CA SER A 103 30.27 -10.07 17.22
C SER A 103 30.39 -9.00 16.13
N GLY A 104 30.32 -9.44 14.87
CA GLY A 104 30.35 -8.54 13.74
C GLY A 104 29.26 -7.49 13.93
N LYS A 105 29.66 -6.24 14.19
CA LYS A 105 28.77 -5.08 14.16
C LYS A 105 28.08 -5.11 12.79
N LYS A 106 26.85 -5.61 12.73
CA LYS A 106 26.04 -5.59 11.51
C LYS A 106 26.03 -4.14 11.05
N ARG A 107 26.64 -3.86 9.90
CA ARG A 107 26.67 -2.52 9.32
C ARG A 107 25.22 -2.05 9.19
N SER A 108 24.90 -0.90 9.79
CA SER A 108 23.59 -0.28 9.63
C SER A 108 23.45 0.14 8.17
N VAL A 109 22.45 -0.42 7.49
CA VAL A 109 22.09 0.01 6.14
C VAL A 109 21.64 1.46 6.20
N LYS A 110 22.16 2.28 5.30
CA LYS A 110 21.76 3.69 5.19
C LYS A 110 20.75 3.81 4.06
N ILE A 111 19.68 4.52 4.33
CA ILE A 111 18.60 4.79 3.38
C ILE A 111 18.44 6.30 3.30
N GLN A 112 18.25 6.82 2.09
CA GLN A 112 17.95 8.22 1.86
C GLN A 112 16.89 8.38 0.76
N THR A 113 16.29 9.55 0.68
CA THR A 113 15.50 9.95 -0.48
C THR A 113 16.39 10.09 -1.71
N LEU A 114 15.80 10.03 -2.90
CA LEU A 114 16.53 10.32 -4.15
C LEU A 114 17.11 11.75 -4.20
N SER A 115 16.64 12.66 -3.34
CA SER A 115 17.17 14.02 -3.16
C SER A 115 18.29 14.11 -2.12
N GLY A 116 18.72 12.99 -1.52
CA GLY A 116 19.83 12.94 -0.57
C GLY A 116 19.45 13.21 0.90
N VAL A 117 18.16 13.18 1.25
CA VAL A 117 17.71 13.35 2.63
C VAL A 117 17.77 12.01 3.35
N SER A 118 18.57 11.93 4.42
CA SER A 118 18.67 10.71 5.23
C SER A 118 17.32 10.29 5.83
N CYS A 119 16.99 9.01 5.70
CA CYS A 119 15.80 8.37 6.25
C CYS A 119 16.22 7.26 7.22
N PRO A 120 16.38 7.56 8.53
CA PRO A 120 16.73 6.55 9.52
C PRO A 120 15.70 5.41 9.57
N THR A 121 16.17 4.18 9.72
CA THR A 121 15.29 3.04 9.94
C THR A 121 14.79 3.00 11.39
N VAL A 122 13.54 2.58 11.57
CA VAL A 122 12.93 2.38 12.89
C VAL A 122 12.72 0.89 13.20
N THR A 123 12.82 0.49 14.45
CA THR A 123 12.40 -0.86 14.86
C THR A 123 10.87 -0.94 14.91
N PRO A 124 10.28 -2.16 14.82
CA PRO A 124 8.85 -2.37 15.04
C PRO A 124 8.31 -1.71 16.31
N LEU A 125 9.01 -1.85 17.44
CA LEU A 125 8.62 -1.26 18.72
C LEU A 125 8.70 0.27 18.69
N GLN A 126 9.71 0.85 18.05
CA GLN A 126 9.78 2.30 17.89
C GLN A 126 8.62 2.82 17.05
N MET A 127 8.27 2.13 15.95
CA MET A 127 7.15 2.54 15.11
C MET A 127 5.81 2.48 15.86
N GLN A 128 5.57 1.40 16.62
CA GLN A 128 4.38 1.29 17.47
C GLN A 128 4.28 2.43 18.49
N GLU A 129 5.41 2.80 19.11
CA GLU A 129 5.44 3.93 20.04
C GLU A 129 5.20 5.27 19.35
N ILE A 130 5.74 5.47 18.14
CA ILE A 130 5.50 6.68 17.34
C ILE A 130 4.01 6.83 17.01
N GLU A 131 3.36 5.76 16.58
CA GLU A 131 1.92 5.76 16.27
C GLU A 131 1.09 5.99 17.52
N ARG A 132 1.44 5.36 18.65
CA ARG A 132 0.79 5.58 19.95
C ARG A 132 0.90 7.03 20.40
N LEU A 133 2.10 7.63 20.33
CA LEU A 133 2.34 9.04 20.67
C LEU A 133 1.55 9.97 19.76
N SER A 134 1.46 9.64 18.46
CA SER A 134 0.71 10.43 17.49
C SER A 134 -0.77 10.49 17.83
N ALA A 135 -1.37 9.34 18.14
CA ALA A 135 -2.77 9.23 18.49
C ALA A 135 -3.12 9.81 19.86
N LEU A 136 -2.33 9.50 20.90
CA LEU A 136 -2.69 9.84 22.27
C LEU A 136 -2.22 11.22 22.73
N GLU A 137 -1.10 11.73 22.18
CA GLU A 137 -0.49 12.98 22.66
C GLU A 137 -0.52 14.12 21.65
N MET A 138 -0.66 13.82 20.36
CA MET A 138 -0.52 14.83 19.30
C MET A 138 -1.77 15.03 18.44
N GLY A 139 -2.86 14.30 18.72
CA GLY A 139 -4.15 14.48 18.04
C GLY A 139 -4.21 13.94 16.61
N LEU A 140 -3.25 13.11 16.19
CA LEU A 140 -3.30 12.41 14.89
C LEU A 140 -3.88 11.01 15.10
N SER A 141 -5.17 10.84 14.82
CA SER A 141 -5.87 9.57 15.05
C SER A 141 -5.34 8.44 14.15
N GLU A 142 -5.61 7.21 14.56
CA GLU A 142 -5.30 6.03 13.75
C GLU A 142 -6.04 6.06 12.40
N GLU A 143 -7.29 6.52 12.37
CA GLU A 143 -8.06 6.72 11.13
C GLU A 143 -7.37 7.71 10.18
N GLN A 144 -6.85 8.82 10.70
CA GLN A 144 -6.13 9.81 9.90
C GLN A 144 -4.82 9.24 9.34
N MET A 145 -4.07 8.49 10.15
CA MET A 145 -2.87 7.80 9.67
C MET A 145 -3.23 6.82 8.56
N ILE A 146 -4.28 6.00 8.75
CA ILE A 146 -4.77 5.03 7.77
C ILE A 146 -5.21 5.70 6.47
N GLU A 147 -5.93 6.82 6.55
CA GLU A 147 -6.33 7.56 5.35
C GLU A 147 -5.12 8.11 4.59
N ASN A 148 -4.15 8.69 5.30
CA ASN A 148 -2.92 9.22 4.70
C ASN A 148 -2.09 8.12 4.03
N GLY A 149 -1.84 7.02 4.74
CA GLY A 149 -1.06 5.89 4.22
C GLY A 149 -1.75 5.16 3.07
N GLY A 150 -3.07 4.94 3.18
CA GLY A 150 -3.85 4.31 2.12
C GLY A 150 -3.95 5.19 0.87
N ARG A 151 -4.07 6.51 1.01
CA ARG A 151 -3.98 7.46 -0.10
C ARG A 151 -2.61 7.40 -0.77
N GLY A 152 -1.52 7.36 0.00
CA GLY A 152 -0.17 7.21 -0.52
C GLY A 152 0.04 5.91 -1.31
N ALA A 153 -0.47 4.80 -0.77
CA ALA A 153 -0.48 3.50 -1.46
C ALA A 153 -1.28 3.54 -2.77
N ALA A 154 -2.47 4.12 -2.76
CA ALA A 154 -3.29 4.28 -3.96
C ALA A 154 -2.59 5.16 -5.00
N MET A 155 -2.00 6.29 -4.61
CA MET A 155 -1.22 7.16 -5.50
C MET A 155 -0.09 6.38 -6.17
N MET A 156 0.65 5.57 -5.42
CA MET A 156 1.72 4.74 -5.95
C MET A 156 1.20 3.71 -6.95
N CYS A 157 0.11 3.00 -6.62
CA CYS A 157 -0.53 2.04 -7.52
C CYS A 157 -1.00 2.70 -8.82
N LEU A 158 -1.68 3.84 -8.74
CA LEU A 158 -2.17 4.56 -9.93
C LEU A 158 -1.01 4.98 -10.85
N GLN A 159 0.11 5.43 -10.30
CA GLN A 159 1.31 5.72 -11.08
C GLN A 159 1.89 4.45 -11.73
N ALA A 160 1.99 3.35 -10.96
CA ALA A 160 2.48 2.06 -11.47
C ALA A 160 1.59 1.49 -12.59
N LEU A 161 0.28 1.74 -12.54
CA LEU A 161 -0.71 1.35 -13.55
C LEU A 161 -0.67 2.24 -14.80
N GLY A 162 0.22 3.24 -14.88
CA GLY A 162 0.38 4.11 -16.04
C GLY A 162 -0.05 5.56 -15.83
N GLY A 163 -0.46 5.93 -14.61
CA GLY A 163 -0.78 7.30 -14.21
C GLY A 163 -1.85 7.94 -15.08
N SER A 164 -1.73 9.24 -15.31
CA SER A 164 -2.68 10.03 -16.11
C SER A 164 -2.86 9.54 -17.55
N ARG A 165 -1.91 8.77 -18.11
CA ARG A 165 -2.04 8.21 -19.45
C ARG A 165 -3.08 7.08 -19.52
N ARG A 166 -3.21 6.29 -18.45
CA ARG A 166 -4.14 5.16 -18.39
C ARG A 166 -5.37 5.48 -17.55
N ILE A 167 -5.21 6.17 -16.42
CA ILE A 167 -6.30 6.50 -15.50
C ILE A 167 -6.85 7.87 -15.87
N GLN A 168 -7.75 7.91 -16.85
CA GLN A 168 -8.43 9.12 -17.29
C GLN A 168 -9.83 8.81 -17.82
N PRO A 169 -10.79 9.75 -17.74
CA PRO A 169 -12.20 9.49 -18.08
C PRO A 169 -12.44 8.94 -19.49
N ASN A 170 -11.59 9.29 -20.45
CA ASN A 170 -11.77 8.96 -21.88
C ASN A 170 -10.82 7.86 -22.37
N ASN A 171 -10.30 7.00 -21.48
CA ASN A 171 -9.49 5.86 -21.92
C ASN A 171 -10.38 4.73 -22.47
N HIS A 172 -10.12 4.29 -23.70
CA HIS A 172 -10.85 3.20 -24.35
C HIS A 172 -10.37 1.79 -23.94
N ASN A 173 -9.22 1.68 -23.27
CA ASN A 173 -8.73 0.41 -22.76
C ASN A 173 -9.57 -0.05 -21.55
N SER A 174 -9.62 -1.37 -21.33
CA SER A 174 -10.21 -1.93 -20.12
C SER A 174 -9.55 -1.37 -18.86
N ALA A 175 -10.39 -1.17 -17.83
CA ALA A 175 -9.94 -0.77 -16.50
C ALA A 175 -8.89 -1.75 -15.96
N PRO A 176 -7.84 -1.25 -15.27
CA PRO A 176 -6.85 -2.12 -14.66
C PRO A 176 -7.48 -2.97 -13.55
N ILE A 177 -7.04 -4.23 -13.46
CA ILE A 177 -7.46 -5.17 -12.41
C ILE A 177 -6.39 -5.18 -11.32
N VAL A 178 -6.79 -4.87 -10.09
CA VAL A 178 -5.91 -4.87 -8.91
C VAL A 178 -6.42 -5.86 -7.90
N VAL A 179 -5.55 -6.75 -7.42
CA VAL A 179 -5.86 -7.67 -6.32
C VAL A 179 -5.21 -7.15 -5.04
N ILE A 180 -6.00 -7.07 -3.97
CA ILE A 180 -5.59 -6.61 -2.64
C ILE A 180 -5.59 -7.81 -1.71
N LEU A 181 -4.42 -8.19 -1.21
CA LEU A 181 -4.27 -9.21 -0.19
C LEU A 181 -4.11 -8.50 1.16
N ALA A 182 -5.20 -8.35 1.90
CA ALA A 182 -5.23 -7.65 3.17
C ALA A 182 -5.24 -8.65 4.33
N GLY A 183 -4.64 -8.31 5.46
CA GLY A 183 -4.82 -9.06 6.70
C GLY A 183 -5.84 -8.40 7.61
N ASN A 184 -6.35 -9.15 8.59
CA ASN A 184 -7.19 -8.61 9.66
C ASN A 184 -6.36 -7.82 10.71
N ASN A 185 -5.63 -6.80 10.28
CA ASN A 185 -4.74 -5.99 11.09
C ASN A 185 -4.61 -4.56 10.53
N ARG A 186 -3.75 -3.74 11.16
CA ARG A 186 -3.52 -2.35 10.74
C ARG A 186 -3.01 -2.23 9.30
N THR A 187 -2.09 -3.09 8.87
CA THR A 187 -1.55 -3.08 7.49
C THR A 187 -2.65 -3.39 6.47
N GLY A 188 -3.53 -4.33 6.78
CA GLY A 188 -4.70 -4.60 5.95
C GLY A 188 -5.69 -3.44 5.90
N ALA A 189 -5.84 -2.66 6.97
CA ALA A 189 -6.66 -1.44 6.95
C ALA A 189 -6.10 -0.37 5.99
N TYR A 190 -4.77 -0.19 5.94
CA TYR A 190 -4.13 0.66 4.91
C TYR A 190 -4.41 0.14 3.50
N ALA A 191 -4.32 -1.19 3.30
CA ALA A 191 -4.58 -1.82 2.00
C ALA A 191 -6.03 -1.65 1.55
N LEU A 192 -7.00 -1.84 2.44
CA LEU A 192 -8.43 -1.62 2.16
C LEU A 192 -8.76 -0.15 1.91
N CYS A 193 -8.11 0.78 2.63
CA CYS A 193 -8.19 2.20 2.34
C CYS A 193 -7.69 2.51 0.92
N ALA A 194 -6.52 1.98 0.55
CA ALA A 194 -5.99 2.13 -0.80
C ALA A 194 -6.92 1.49 -1.86
N ALA A 195 -7.50 0.33 -1.55
CA ALA A 195 -8.47 -0.36 -2.39
C ALA A 195 -9.69 0.53 -2.70
N ARG A 196 -10.26 1.19 -1.69
CA ARG A 196 -11.36 2.16 -1.86
C ARG A 196 -10.97 3.29 -2.80
N HIS A 197 -9.79 3.89 -2.61
CA HIS A 197 -9.29 4.94 -3.49
C HIS A 197 -9.13 4.44 -4.93
N LEU A 198 -8.57 3.24 -5.14
CA LEU A 198 -8.41 2.64 -6.47
C LEU A 198 -9.76 2.40 -7.17
N SER A 199 -10.77 1.89 -6.44
CA SER A 199 -12.14 1.72 -6.96
C SER A 199 -12.75 3.07 -7.37
N ASN A 200 -12.57 4.11 -6.55
CA ASN A 200 -13.02 5.47 -6.88
C ASN A 200 -12.34 6.03 -8.15
N HIS A 201 -11.11 5.60 -8.42
CA HIS A 201 -10.37 5.96 -9.63
C HIS A 201 -10.67 5.03 -10.83
N GLY A 202 -11.69 4.18 -10.74
CA GLY A 202 -12.19 3.36 -11.86
C GLY A 202 -11.39 2.08 -12.11
N CYS A 203 -10.54 1.65 -11.16
CA CYS A 203 -9.92 0.33 -11.22
C CYS A 203 -10.95 -0.75 -10.87
N VAL A 204 -10.77 -1.96 -11.42
CA VAL A 204 -11.48 -3.16 -10.94
C VAL A 204 -10.66 -3.72 -9.78
N VAL A 205 -11.21 -3.66 -8.57
CA VAL A 205 -10.47 -4.03 -7.36
C VAL A 205 -11.12 -5.22 -6.67
N LEU A 206 -10.34 -6.27 -6.52
CA LEU A 206 -10.72 -7.51 -5.83
C LEU A 206 -9.91 -7.58 -4.53
N ALA A 207 -10.56 -7.75 -3.38
CA ALA A 207 -9.86 -7.86 -2.10
C ALA A 207 -10.05 -9.26 -1.50
N PHE A 208 -9.01 -9.82 -0.89
CA PHE A 208 -9.07 -10.98 -0.01
C PHE A 208 -8.62 -10.53 1.38
N ILE A 209 -9.35 -10.90 2.43
CA ILE A 209 -8.97 -10.60 3.83
C ILE A 209 -8.54 -11.89 4.51
N ALA A 210 -7.25 -12.05 4.77
CA ALA A 210 -6.71 -13.14 5.57
C ALA A 210 -7.04 -12.96 7.06
N GLY A 211 -7.40 -14.05 7.74
CA GLY A 211 -7.75 -14.04 9.16
C GLY A 211 -9.16 -13.50 9.47
N SER A 212 -10.07 -13.46 8.48
CA SER A 212 -11.48 -13.08 8.69
C SER A 212 -12.43 -14.25 8.92
N ASN A 213 -11.94 -15.50 8.82
CA ASN A 213 -12.78 -16.71 8.79
C ASN A 213 -13.11 -17.27 10.18
N HIS A 214 -12.50 -16.75 11.24
CA HIS A 214 -12.77 -17.15 12.62
C HIS A 214 -13.77 -16.19 13.26
N GLU A 215 -14.51 -16.65 14.28
CA GLU A 215 -15.57 -15.97 15.04
C GLU A 215 -15.18 -14.62 15.70
N GLY A 216 -14.03 -14.06 15.35
CA GLY A 216 -13.57 -12.72 15.71
C GLY A 216 -14.14 -11.66 14.78
N GLN A 217 -14.56 -10.55 15.38
CA GLN A 217 -14.86 -9.34 14.63
C GLN A 217 -13.60 -8.86 13.91
N LEU A 218 -13.76 -8.36 12.68
CA LEU A 218 -12.69 -7.65 11.99
C LEU A 218 -12.12 -6.56 12.90
N TYR A 219 -10.81 -6.40 12.86
CA TYR A 219 -10.11 -5.27 13.44
C TYR A 219 -10.86 -3.96 13.06
N PRO A 220 -11.24 -3.10 14.03
CA PRO A 220 -12.24 -2.06 13.80
C PRO A 220 -11.93 -1.14 12.60
N MET A 221 -10.66 -0.78 12.40
CA MET A 221 -10.29 0.06 11.26
C MET A 221 -10.34 -0.70 9.94
N ALA A 222 -10.00 -1.99 9.90
CA ALA A 222 -10.18 -2.82 8.72
C ALA A 222 -11.67 -2.96 8.37
N SER A 223 -12.54 -3.15 9.38
CA SER A 223 -14.00 -3.18 9.20
C SER A 223 -14.55 -1.87 8.62
N SER A 224 -14.11 -0.73 9.15
CA SER A 224 -14.48 0.60 8.67
C SER A 224 -14.05 0.81 7.21
N GLN A 225 -12.79 0.50 6.88
CA GLN A 225 -12.28 0.65 5.51
C GLN A 225 -12.91 -0.35 4.53
N LEU A 226 -13.22 -1.58 4.97
CA LEU A 226 -13.94 -2.57 4.18
C LEU A 226 -15.32 -2.04 3.76
N ARG A 227 -16.07 -1.45 4.69
CA ARG A 227 -17.38 -0.84 4.39
C ARG A 227 -17.26 0.21 3.29
N GLY A 228 -16.27 1.10 3.40
CA GLY A 228 -16.01 2.12 2.39
C GLY A 228 -15.55 1.53 1.04
N PHE A 229 -14.73 0.49 1.06
CA PHE A 229 -14.27 -0.21 -0.14
C PHE A 229 -15.43 -0.84 -0.92
N LEU A 230 -16.33 -1.54 -0.23
CA LEU A 230 -17.52 -2.14 -0.83
C LEU A 230 -18.46 -1.06 -1.40
N ALA A 231 -18.68 0.03 -0.65
CA ALA A 231 -19.48 1.16 -1.12
C ALA A 231 -18.89 1.85 -2.37
N ALA A 232 -17.56 1.80 -2.56
CA ALA A 232 -16.90 2.30 -3.77
C ALA A 232 -17.01 1.35 -4.99
N GLY A 233 -17.68 0.19 -4.83
CA GLY A 233 -17.86 -0.82 -5.86
C GLY A 233 -16.71 -1.83 -5.95
N GLY A 234 -15.89 -1.95 -4.89
CA GLY A 234 -14.94 -3.04 -4.75
C GLY A 234 -15.62 -4.37 -4.47
N GLU A 235 -14.97 -5.48 -4.84
CA GLU A 235 -15.48 -6.83 -4.64
C GLU A 235 -14.61 -7.59 -3.64
N LEU A 236 -15.26 -8.29 -2.70
CA LEU A 236 -14.58 -9.16 -1.73
C LEU A 236 -14.57 -10.60 -2.26
N ILE A 237 -13.41 -11.22 -2.18
CA ILE A 237 -13.16 -12.62 -2.49
C ILE A 237 -12.98 -13.37 -1.18
N HIS A 238 -13.60 -14.54 -1.08
CA HIS A 238 -13.62 -15.33 0.16
C HIS A 238 -12.75 -16.57 0.08
N THR A 239 -12.43 -17.04 -1.13
CA THR A 239 -11.65 -18.26 -1.33
C THR A 239 -10.54 -18.05 -2.36
N ILE A 240 -9.46 -18.80 -2.22
CA ILE A 240 -8.31 -18.74 -3.16
C ILE A 240 -8.73 -19.14 -4.57
N ALA A 241 -9.71 -20.03 -4.71
CA ALA A 241 -10.24 -20.47 -6.01
C ALA A 241 -10.91 -19.35 -6.81
N GLU A 242 -11.38 -18.29 -6.15
CA GLU A 242 -11.99 -17.12 -6.76
C GLU A 242 -10.97 -16.09 -7.25
N LEU A 243 -9.70 -16.21 -6.84
CA LEU A 243 -8.64 -15.34 -7.34
C LEU A 243 -8.47 -15.51 -8.86
N PRO A 244 -8.14 -14.42 -9.58
CA PRO A 244 -7.85 -14.50 -11.01
C PRO A 244 -6.79 -15.55 -11.31
N GLN A 245 -7.12 -16.47 -12.22
CA GLN A 245 -6.24 -17.55 -12.62
C GLN A 245 -5.08 -17.01 -13.48
N ALA A 246 -3.97 -17.75 -13.54
CA ALA A 246 -2.76 -17.32 -14.26
C ALA A 246 -2.99 -17.01 -15.76
N SER A 247 -4.05 -17.55 -16.36
CA SER A 247 -4.47 -17.26 -17.74
C SER A 247 -5.09 -15.87 -17.93
N SER A 248 -5.51 -15.21 -16.85
CA SER A 248 -6.05 -13.85 -16.82
C SER A 248 -5.21 -12.99 -15.87
N PRO A 249 -4.02 -12.52 -16.31
CA PRO A 249 -3.10 -11.80 -15.44
C PRO A 249 -3.75 -10.49 -14.98
N VAL A 250 -3.58 -10.21 -13.69
CA VAL A 250 -3.95 -8.92 -13.09
C VAL A 250 -2.88 -7.88 -13.40
N ASP A 251 -3.20 -6.59 -13.25
CA ASP A 251 -2.25 -5.53 -13.54
C ASP A 251 -1.32 -5.23 -12.36
N LEU A 252 -1.78 -5.46 -11.13
CA LEU A 252 -1.03 -5.21 -9.89
C LEU A 252 -1.59 -6.04 -8.73
N ILE A 253 -0.71 -6.48 -7.85
CA ILE A 253 -1.06 -7.10 -6.57
C ILE A 253 -0.57 -6.21 -5.44
N MET A 254 -1.41 -5.94 -4.45
CA MET A 254 -1.02 -5.26 -3.21
C MET A 254 -0.96 -6.27 -2.08
N ASP A 255 0.21 -6.38 -1.46
CA ASP A 255 0.44 -7.18 -0.26
C ASP A 255 0.34 -6.28 0.98
N GLY A 256 -0.75 -6.45 1.73
CA GLY A 256 -0.98 -5.86 3.05
C GLY A 256 -1.41 -6.91 4.07
N MET A 257 -0.95 -8.16 3.91
CA MET A 257 -1.41 -9.28 4.74
C MET A 257 -0.85 -9.21 6.16
N LEU A 258 0.48 -9.10 6.32
CA LEU A 258 1.12 -9.18 7.63
C LEU A 258 1.80 -7.86 8.03
N GLY A 259 2.42 -7.17 7.07
CA GLY A 259 3.26 -6.00 7.33
C GLY A 259 4.46 -6.35 8.23
N TYR A 260 4.90 -5.38 9.02
CA TYR A 260 6.04 -5.57 9.94
C TYR A 260 5.65 -6.24 11.27
N GLN A 261 4.35 -6.34 11.56
CA GLN A 261 3.80 -6.67 12.87
C GLN A 261 3.81 -8.18 13.14
N TYR A 262 3.67 -9.01 12.09
CA TYR A 262 3.48 -10.45 12.21
C TYR A 262 4.40 -11.21 11.27
N MET A 263 4.89 -12.36 11.73
CA MET A 263 5.50 -13.39 10.89
C MET A 263 4.53 -14.55 10.68
N VAL A 264 4.75 -15.35 9.63
CA VAL A 264 3.94 -16.55 9.36
C VAL A 264 3.93 -17.51 10.56
N ARG A 265 5.07 -17.64 11.24
CA ARG A 265 5.19 -18.47 12.46
C ARG A 265 4.37 -17.97 13.65
N ASP A 266 3.98 -16.69 13.66
CA ASP A 266 3.24 -16.07 14.75
C ASP A 266 1.73 -16.34 14.62
N ILE A 267 1.29 -16.87 13.47
CA ILE A 267 -0.09 -17.27 13.22
C ILE A 267 -0.34 -18.63 13.90
N VAL A 268 -1.12 -18.58 14.98
CA VAL A 268 -1.44 -19.73 15.81
C VAL A 268 -2.37 -20.69 15.07
N ASP A 269 -3.39 -20.14 14.43
CA ASP A 269 -4.38 -20.90 13.68
C ASP A 269 -3.77 -21.55 12.43
N SER A 270 -3.95 -22.87 12.28
CA SER A 270 -3.32 -23.62 11.19
C SER A 270 -3.91 -23.27 9.83
N ASP A 271 -5.21 -23.06 9.77
CA ASP A 271 -5.97 -22.92 8.53
C ASP A 271 -5.76 -21.50 7.97
N GLU A 272 -5.73 -20.50 8.84
CA GLU A 272 -5.32 -19.13 8.51
C GLU A 272 -3.87 -19.11 8.03
N ARG A 273 -2.96 -19.83 8.71
CA ARG A 273 -1.56 -19.90 8.31
C ARG A 273 -1.39 -20.54 6.94
N GLU A 274 -2.11 -21.63 6.66
CA GLU A 274 -2.12 -22.29 5.34
C GLU A 274 -2.69 -21.36 4.27
N THR A 275 -3.83 -20.71 4.54
CA THR A 275 -4.42 -19.71 3.64
C THR A 275 -3.43 -18.61 3.29
N ILE A 276 -2.71 -18.06 4.28
CA ILE A 276 -1.71 -17.02 4.05
C ILE A 276 -0.54 -17.53 3.21
N CYS A 277 -0.06 -18.76 3.45
CA CYS A 277 0.98 -19.38 2.63
C CYS A 277 0.52 -19.54 1.17
N ASP A 278 -0.69 -20.04 0.94
CA ASP A 278 -1.24 -20.23 -0.40
C ASP A 278 -1.45 -18.90 -1.13
N LEU A 279 -1.87 -17.85 -0.42
CA LEU A 279 -1.94 -16.48 -0.97
C LEU A 279 -0.56 -15.94 -1.36
N MET A 280 0.47 -16.23 -0.56
CA MET A 280 1.85 -15.85 -0.89
C MET A 280 2.35 -16.56 -2.15
N ASP A 281 2.07 -17.86 -2.29
CA ASP A 281 2.43 -18.63 -3.46
C ASP A 281 1.67 -18.14 -4.70
N TRP A 282 0.35 -17.95 -4.60
CA TRP A 282 -0.45 -17.38 -5.69
C TRP A 282 0.09 -16.02 -6.15
N ALA A 283 0.44 -15.13 -5.21
CA ALA A 283 0.95 -13.81 -5.53
C ALA A 283 2.32 -13.88 -6.23
N ASN A 284 3.23 -14.70 -5.71
CA ASN A 284 4.58 -14.85 -6.24
C ASN A 284 4.63 -15.56 -7.61
N ASP A 285 3.71 -16.49 -7.86
CA ASP A 285 3.58 -17.18 -9.13
C ASP A 285 2.84 -16.35 -10.17
N ASN A 286 2.11 -15.31 -9.73
CA ASN A 286 1.51 -14.33 -10.62
C ASN A 286 2.61 -13.50 -11.32
N LYS A 287 2.40 -13.20 -12.61
CA LYS A 287 3.34 -12.37 -13.40
C LYS A 287 3.18 -10.87 -13.15
N ALA A 288 2.12 -10.46 -12.44
CA ALA A 288 1.87 -9.08 -12.08
C ALA A 288 2.91 -8.56 -11.08
N PRO A 289 3.27 -7.27 -11.13
CA PRO A 289 4.12 -6.68 -10.12
C PRO A 289 3.39 -6.60 -8.77
N ILE A 290 4.10 -6.95 -7.70
CA ILE A 290 3.60 -6.86 -6.32
C ILE A 290 4.14 -5.59 -5.66
N LEU A 291 3.23 -4.84 -5.02
CA LEU A 291 3.53 -3.76 -4.08
C LEU A 291 3.25 -4.24 -2.66
N SER A 292 4.29 -4.35 -1.83
CA SER A 292 4.12 -4.63 -0.39
C SER A 292 3.95 -3.34 0.41
N LEU A 293 2.99 -3.34 1.34
CA LEU A 293 2.79 -2.26 2.29
C LEU A 293 3.59 -2.52 3.55
N ASP A 294 4.38 -1.52 3.90
CA ASP A 294 5.23 -1.42 5.06
C ASP A 294 6.44 -2.36 5.08
N MET A 295 6.20 -3.66 4.99
CA MET A 295 7.18 -4.73 4.81
C MET A 295 6.54 -5.86 3.99
N PRO A 296 7.30 -6.56 3.12
CA PRO A 296 6.80 -7.74 2.45
C PRO A 296 6.34 -8.79 3.46
N SER A 297 5.13 -9.32 3.29
CA SER A 297 4.61 -10.33 4.19
C SER A 297 5.51 -11.56 4.22
N GLY A 298 5.78 -12.07 5.43
CA GLY A 298 6.74 -13.15 5.68
C GLY A 298 8.18 -12.69 5.89
N VAL A 299 8.47 -11.38 5.85
CA VAL A 299 9.79 -10.81 6.14
C VAL A 299 9.81 -10.07 7.48
N ASN A 300 10.78 -10.40 8.34
CA ASN A 300 10.86 -9.81 9.66
C ASN A 300 11.23 -8.32 9.62
N GLY A 301 10.36 -7.46 10.20
CA GLY A 301 10.55 -6.00 10.24
C GLY A 301 11.80 -5.52 11.00
N THR A 302 12.47 -6.36 11.79
CA THR A 302 13.73 -6.02 12.47
C THR A 302 14.96 -6.54 11.73
N THR A 303 14.89 -7.76 11.21
CA THR A 303 16.05 -8.45 10.64
C THR A 303 16.09 -8.45 9.11
N GLY A 304 14.99 -8.17 8.43
CA GLY A 304 14.90 -8.24 6.97
C GLY A 304 15.02 -9.65 6.41
N GLN A 305 14.94 -10.66 7.28
CA GLN A 305 15.02 -12.07 6.91
C GLN A 305 13.62 -12.66 6.90
N GLY A 306 13.35 -13.46 5.87
CA GLY A 306 12.20 -14.35 5.90
C GLY A 306 12.38 -15.45 6.93
N ASP A 307 11.28 -16.10 7.29
CA ASP A 307 11.36 -17.33 8.07
C ASP A 307 12.00 -18.47 7.24
N LYS A 308 12.49 -19.50 7.92
CA LYS A 308 13.02 -20.72 7.25
C LYS A 308 11.95 -21.46 6.43
N THR A 309 10.71 -20.99 6.48
CA THR A 309 9.50 -21.58 5.90
C THR A 309 9.39 -21.38 4.39
N LYS A 310 10.31 -20.66 3.73
CA LYS A 310 10.29 -20.29 2.29
C LYS A 310 9.15 -19.34 1.87
N PHE A 311 8.08 -19.22 2.67
CA PHE A 311 6.93 -18.36 2.40
C PHE A 311 7.25 -16.89 2.73
N CYS A 312 7.56 -16.12 1.68
CA CYS A 312 7.64 -14.68 1.72
C CYS A 312 7.21 -14.08 0.37
N ILE A 313 6.57 -12.91 0.43
CA ILE A 313 6.28 -12.14 -0.78
C ILE A 313 7.57 -11.61 -1.38
N ARG A 314 7.68 -11.65 -2.72
CA ARG A 314 8.80 -11.11 -3.50
C ARG A 314 8.35 -9.88 -4.27
N PRO A 315 8.34 -8.69 -3.63
CA PRO A 315 7.75 -7.53 -4.27
C PRO A 315 8.68 -6.89 -5.29
N LYS A 316 8.06 -6.24 -6.28
CA LYS A 316 8.76 -5.28 -7.13
C LYS A 316 9.04 -3.98 -6.36
N TRP A 317 8.12 -3.62 -5.48
CA TRP A 317 8.17 -2.39 -4.69
C TRP A 317 7.70 -2.62 -3.25
N THR A 318 8.29 -1.90 -2.29
CA THR A 318 7.75 -1.79 -0.94
C THR A 318 7.51 -0.34 -0.59
N LEU A 319 6.29 -0.02 -0.15
CA LEU A 319 5.92 1.30 0.36
C LEU A 319 6.05 1.33 1.88
N CYS A 320 7.05 2.02 2.39
CA CYS A 320 7.20 2.26 3.82
C CYS A 320 6.12 3.24 4.31
N LEU A 321 5.39 2.87 5.35
CA LEU A 321 4.39 3.74 5.99
C LEU A 321 5.08 4.54 7.10
N GLY A 322 5.25 5.85 6.88
CA GLY A 322 5.84 6.77 7.85
C GLY A 322 7.37 6.71 7.92
N ALA A 323 7.96 5.51 8.07
CA ALA A 323 9.41 5.29 8.10
C ALA A 323 9.84 3.93 7.55
N PRO A 324 11.06 3.80 6.99
CA PRO A 324 11.61 2.49 6.68
C PRO A 324 11.87 1.69 7.95
N LYS A 325 11.57 0.39 7.94
CA LYS A 325 11.82 -0.50 9.07
C LYS A 325 13.29 -0.94 9.10
N ALA A 326 13.78 -1.34 10.27
CA ALA A 326 15.14 -1.87 10.44
C ALA A 326 15.44 -3.13 9.58
N GLY A 327 14.39 -3.85 9.18
CA GLY A 327 14.44 -4.97 8.25
C GLY A 327 14.56 -4.57 6.77
N CYS A 328 14.38 -3.30 6.41
CA CYS A 328 14.64 -2.80 5.07
C CYS A 328 16.16 -2.77 4.81
N ARG A 329 16.75 -3.89 4.42
CA ARG A 329 18.23 -4.04 4.34
C ARG A 329 18.80 -4.05 2.94
N SER A 330 18.01 -4.39 1.94
CA SER A 330 18.47 -4.44 0.56
C SER A 330 17.28 -4.51 -0.39
N ARG A 331 17.52 -4.10 -1.64
CA ARG A 331 16.58 -4.25 -2.75
C ARG A 331 16.18 -5.71 -3.01
N SER A 332 17.05 -6.68 -2.68
CA SER A 332 16.71 -8.10 -2.78
C SER A 332 15.59 -8.53 -1.82
N THR A 333 15.41 -7.79 -0.72
CA THR A 333 14.37 -8.07 0.28
C THR A 333 13.09 -7.31 -0.03
N THR A 334 13.18 -6.05 -0.45
CA THR A 334 12.05 -5.12 -0.51
C THR A 334 11.66 -4.68 -1.92
N GLY A 335 12.44 -5.04 -2.94
CA GLY A 335 12.36 -4.37 -4.24
C GLY A 335 12.80 -2.91 -4.15
N GLU A 336 12.28 -2.06 -5.03
CA GLU A 336 12.50 -0.62 -4.90
C GLU A 336 11.68 -0.04 -3.75
N LEU A 337 12.29 0.88 -2.99
CA LEU A 337 11.66 1.45 -1.81
C LEU A 337 11.01 2.80 -2.11
N PHE A 338 9.84 2.98 -1.52
CA PHE A 338 9.13 4.25 -1.47
C PHE A 338 8.73 4.54 -0.02
N LEU A 339 8.44 5.81 0.27
CA LEU A 339 8.02 6.27 1.58
C LEU A 339 6.80 7.18 1.43
N THR A 340 5.74 6.88 2.17
CA THR A 340 4.56 7.74 2.24
C THR A 340 4.48 8.46 3.58
N ASP A 341 4.04 9.71 3.53
CA ASP A 341 3.73 10.49 4.73
C ASP A 341 2.43 9.99 5.37
N LEU A 342 2.48 9.77 6.68
CA LEU A 342 1.31 9.43 7.50
C LEU A 342 0.75 10.65 8.25
N GLY A 343 1.43 11.80 8.16
CA GLY A 343 1.11 13.00 8.94
C GLY A 343 1.75 13.02 10.33
N ILE A 344 2.68 12.10 10.62
CA ILE A 344 3.27 11.94 11.97
C ILE A 344 4.03 13.21 12.39
N PRO A 345 3.64 13.86 13.51
CA PRO A 345 4.30 15.06 13.99
C PRO A 345 5.78 14.84 14.32
N ARG A 346 6.61 15.86 14.02
CA ARG A 346 8.07 15.82 14.25
C ARG A 346 8.46 15.44 15.69
N ALA A 347 7.63 15.84 16.67
CA ALA A 347 7.85 15.56 18.08
C ALA A 347 7.81 14.05 18.42
N CYS A 348 6.99 13.25 17.72
CA CYS A 348 6.86 11.81 17.97
C CYS A 348 8.18 11.08 17.73
N TRP A 349 8.87 11.38 16.62
CA TRP A 349 10.15 10.79 16.27
C TRP A 349 11.22 11.04 17.35
N LYS A 350 11.29 12.28 17.85
CA LYS A 350 12.23 12.65 18.92
C LYS A 350 11.90 11.93 20.23
N LYS A 351 10.61 11.88 20.63
CA LYS A 351 10.16 11.20 21.84
C LYS A 351 10.42 9.69 21.80
N ALA A 352 10.25 9.05 20.64
CA ALA A 352 10.56 7.64 20.41
C ALA A 352 12.06 7.34 20.23
N GLY A 353 12.94 8.34 20.41
CA GLY A 353 14.39 8.17 20.35
C GLY A 353 14.96 7.99 18.94
N VAL A 354 14.21 8.33 17.89
CA VAL A 354 14.69 8.28 16.51
C VAL A 354 15.62 9.47 16.25
N LYS A 355 16.91 9.18 16.09
CA LYS A 355 17.94 10.19 15.84
C LYS A 355 18.08 10.46 14.35
N GLY A 356 18.29 11.73 13.99
CA GLY A 356 18.56 12.12 12.61
C GLY A 356 17.36 12.03 11.67
N TRP A 357 16.13 12.03 12.20
CA TRP A 357 14.93 12.09 11.37
C TRP A 357 14.86 13.44 10.63
N GLY A 358 14.98 13.38 9.30
CA GLY A 358 14.92 14.53 8.41
C GLY A 358 13.50 14.97 8.08
N LEU A 359 13.37 15.81 7.05
CA LEU A 359 12.11 16.15 6.39
C LEU A 359 12.13 15.52 4.99
N PRO A 360 11.78 14.23 4.83
CA PRO A 360 11.99 13.52 3.57
C PRO A 360 11.00 13.94 2.47
N TRP A 361 9.94 14.66 2.83
CA TRP A 361 8.77 14.90 1.98
C TRP A 361 8.95 16.00 0.93
N GLY A 362 9.66 17.08 1.25
CA GLY A 362 9.65 18.27 0.40
C GLY A 362 8.21 18.79 0.21
N ALA A 363 7.77 18.91 -1.04
CA ALA A 363 6.38 19.25 -1.40
C ALA A 363 5.51 18.01 -1.71
N ASP A 364 6.09 16.81 -1.65
CA ASP A 364 5.46 15.56 -2.04
C ASP A 364 5.02 14.75 -0.81
N PHE A 365 4.01 13.90 -0.97
CA PHE A 365 3.53 12.98 0.07
C PHE A 365 4.06 11.54 -0.11
N LEU A 366 4.67 11.28 -1.27
CA LEU A 366 5.23 9.99 -1.66
C LEU A 366 6.59 10.24 -2.30
N VAL A 367 7.64 9.66 -1.74
CA VAL A 367 9.01 9.84 -2.22
C VAL A 367 9.71 8.51 -2.45
N GLY A 368 10.56 8.45 -3.48
CA GLY A 368 11.43 7.31 -3.72
C GLY A 368 12.61 7.29 -2.75
N LEU A 369 13.05 6.10 -2.37
CA LEU A 369 14.21 5.87 -1.51
C LEU A 369 15.28 5.05 -2.22
N GLU A 370 16.53 5.21 -1.79
CA GLU A 370 17.66 4.41 -2.23
C GLU A 370 18.50 3.89 -1.06
N TYR A 371 19.13 2.73 -1.30
CA TYR A 371 20.10 2.11 -0.40
C TYR A 371 21.51 2.65 -0.71
N LEU A 372 22.27 3.04 0.32
CA LEU A 372 23.66 3.52 0.21
C LEU A 372 24.71 2.45 0.55
#